data_AF-A0A172Y2N9-F1
#
_entry.id   AF-A0A172Y2N9-F1
#
_cell.length_a   1.000
_cell.length_b   1.000
_cell.length_c   1.000
_cell.angle_alpha   90.00
_cell.angle_beta   90.00
_cell.angle_gamma   90.00
#
_symmetry.space_group_name_H-M   'P 1'
#
loop_
_entity.id
_entity.type
_entity.pdbx_description
1 polymer ?
#
loop_
_entity_poly.entity_id
_entity_poly.type
_entity_poly.pdbx_seq_one_letter_code
_entity_poly.pdbx_strand_id
1 'polypeptide(L)'
;MRGEILSYDEATGTGLISGDDSLRYGFARTAVQGEGAMAAGVRVDFVPEGMEATQIMLLPSATAAAAFGQAAGAAPSASAQPAAGYDIKTALFSFKGRLRRRDFWISWAILVVVGLILNFVPKVSFILGLAVMVLHLAVGFKRFHDMGKPGWLVVIPWALWYASLAMLVSAFGLSVLSDPNAMQSMDPELLVATGGAAFGLMFLAGLVSFGFWMWLGFGGSQPGPNKYGPNPKGE
;
A
#
# COMPACT_ATOMS: atom_id res chain seq x y z
N MET A 1 -27.60 23.57 -40.22
CA MET A 1 -28.32 23.85 -38.97
C MET A 1 -28.28 22.58 -38.15
N ARG A 2 -28.08 22.68 -36.84
CA ARG A 2 -27.97 21.49 -35.99
C ARG A 2 -29.27 21.26 -35.23
N GLY A 3 -29.51 19.99 -34.91
CA GLY A 3 -30.69 19.59 -34.18
C GLY A 3 -30.59 18.15 -33.69
N GLU A 4 -31.71 17.64 -33.21
CA GLU A 4 -31.85 16.30 -32.66
C GLU A 4 -33.11 15.63 -33.20
N ILE A 5 -33.00 14.36 -33.58
CA ILE A 5 -34.16 13.57 -34.01
C ILE A 5 -35.06 13.34 -32.80
N LEU A 6 -36.31 13.80 -32.85
CA LEU A 6 -37.31 13.59 -31.80
C LEU A 6 -38.03 12.25 -31.97
N SER A 7 -38.35 11.92 -33.22
CA SER A 7 -39.09 10.71 -33.55
C SER A 7 -38.84 10.34 -35.01
N TYR A 8 -38.86 9.06 -35.29
CA TYR A 8 -38.84 8.53 -36.64
C TYR A 8 -39.78 7.32 -36.70
N ASP A 9 -40.63 7.30 -37.72
CA ASP A 9 -41.54 6.20 -37.98
C ASP A 9 -41.04 5.40 -39.20
N GLU A 10 -40.65 4.15 -38.96
CA GLU A 10 -40.17 3.24 -40.00
C GLU A 10 -41.26 2.85 -41.00
N ALA A 11 -42.54 2.85 -40.61
CA ALA A 11 -43.63 2.44 -41.49
C ALA A 11 -43.95 3.49 -42.56
N THR A 12 -43.89 4.78 -42.19
CA THR A 12 -44.13 5.90 -43.10
C THR A 12 -42.84 6.47 -43.70
N GLY A 13 -41.68 6.12 -43.14
CA GLY A 13 -40.38 6.61 -43.59
C GLY A 13 -40.17 8.10 -43.29
N THR A 14 -40.91 8.65 -42.32
CA THR A 14 -40.88 10.06 -41.95
C THR A 14 -40.51 10.26 -40.49
N GLY A 15 -39.93 11.42 -40.18
CA GLY A 15 -39.52 11.77 -38.83
C GLY A 15 -39.56 13.26 -38.57
N LEU A 16 -39.22 13.61 -37.33
CA LEU A 16 -39.23 14.97 -36.83
C LEU A 16 -37.88 15.30 -36.17
N ILE A 17 -37.31 16.44 -36.52
CA ILE A 17 -36.11 17.00 -35.91
C ILE A 17 -36.48 18.25 -35.10
N SER A 18 -35.95 18.35 -33.89
CA SER A 18 -35.89 19.62 -33.15
C SER A 18 -34.62 20.34 -33.54
N GLY A 19 -34.72 21.49 -34.20
CA GLY A 19 -33.59 22.37 -34.42
C GLY A 19 -33.10 23.00 -33.12
N ASP A 20 -31.82 23.36 -33.08
CA ASP A 20 -31.23 24.12 -31.96
C ASP A 20 -31.83 25.53 -31.84
N ASP A 21 -32.53 26.00 -32.88
CA ASP A 21 -33.35 27.21 -32.90
C ASP A 21 -34.74 27.02 -32.28
N SER A 22 -35.01 25.84 -31.70
CA SER A 22 -36.28 25.44 -31.09
C SER A 22 -37.46 25.30 -32.06
N LEU A 23 -37.21 25.32 -33.38
CA LEU A 23 -38.21 24.99 -34.39
C LEU A 23 -38.19 23.49 -34.70
N ARG A 24 -39.29 22.99 -35.28
CA ARG A 24 -39.46 21.58 -35.62
C ARG A 24 -39.49 21.40 -37.13
N TYR A 25 -38.68 20.48 -37.62
CA TYR A 25 -38.54 20.21 -39.05
C TYR A 25 -38.97 18.77 -39.34
N GLY A 26 -39.87 18.60 -40.30
CA GLY A 26 -40.18 17.30 -40.88
C GLY A 26 -38.98 16.78 -41.66
N PHE A 27 -38.82 15.46 -41.75
CA PHE A 27 -37.90 14.88 -42.71
C PHE A 27 -38.35 13.51 -43.19
N ALA A 28 -37.88 13.12 -44.38
CA ALA A 28 -38.04 11.77 -44.92
C ALA A 28 -36.71 11.00 -44.84
N ARG A 29 -36.78 9.66 -44.79
CA ARG A 29 -35.60 8.77 -44.81
C ARG A 29 -34.65 9.08 -45.97
N THR A 30 -35.21 9.45 -47.13
CA THR A 30 -34.46 9.77 -48.35
C THR A 30 -33.59 11.02 -48.22
N ALA A 31 -33.89 11.91 -47.28
CA ALA A 31 -33.10 13.11 -47.02
C ALA A 31 -31.85 12.84 -46.13
N VAL A 32 -31.76 11.66 -45.52
CA VAL A 32 -30.65 11.27 -44.63
C VAL A 32 -29.50 10.67 -45.43
N GLN A 33 -28.32 11.25 -45.27
CA GLN A 33 -27.09 10.81 -45.89
C GLN A 33 -26.34 9.86 -44.95
N GLY A 34 -26.07 8.65 -45.41
CA GLY A 34 -25.28 7.63 -44.70
C GLY A 34 -26.11 6.49 -44.09
N GLU A 35 -25.42 5.41 -43.74
CA GLU A 35 -25.99 4.23 -43.09
C GLU A 35 -25.95 4.40 -41.57
N GLY A 36 -26.97 5.07 -41.01
CA GLY A 36 -27.13 5.24 -39.57
C GLY A 36 -28.59 5.01 -39.14
N ALA A 37 -28.75 4.52 -37.90
CA ALA A 37 -30.04 4.37 -37.26
C ALA A 37 -30.62 5.74 -36.91
N MET A 38 -31.82 6.07 -37.42
CA MET A 38 -32.54 7.29 -37.03
C MET A 38 -33.33 6.98 -35.75
N ALA A 39 -32.62 6.93 -34.63
CA ALA A 39 -33.24 6.82 -33.33
C ALA A 39 -33.53 8.22 -32.77
N ALA A 40 -34.56 8.32 -31.94
CA ALA A 40 -34.77 9.51 -31.13
C ALA A 40 -33.53 9.77 -30.26
N GLY A 41 -33.09 11.03 -30.16
CA GLY A 41 -31.90 11.41 -29.42
C GLY A 41 -30.62 11.57 -30.25
N VAL A 42 -30.64 11.22 -31.54
CA VAL A 42 -29.46 11.36 -32.40
C VAL A 42 -29.31 12.80 -32.85
N ARG A 43 -28.10 13.36 -32.67
CA ARG A 43 -27.74 14.69 -33.14
C ARG A 43 -27.47 14.68 -34.64
N VAL A 44 -27.96 15.69 -35.33
CA VAL A 44 -27.86 15.81 -36.79
C VAL A 44 -27.45 17.22 -37.20
N ASP A 45 -26.82 17.34 -38.37
CA ASP A 45 -26.71 18.59 -39.12
C ASP A 45 -27.58 18.47 -40.37
N PHE A 46 -28.32 19.53 -40.71
CA PHE A 46 -29.28 19.52 -41.81
C PHE A 46 -29.42 20.91 -42.43
N VAL A 47 -29.96 20.98 -43.64
CA VAL A 47 -30.29 22.23 -44.33
C VAL A 47 -31.80 22.43 -44.25
N PRO A 48 -32.30 23.52 -43.64
CA PRO A 48 -33.73 23.79 -43.58
C PRO A 48 -34.22 24.34 -44.93
N GLU A 49 -35.28 23.74 -45.47
CA GLU A 49 -36.01 24.25 -46.63
C GLU A 49 -37.47 24.46 -46.21
N GLY A 50 -37.79 25.65 -45.72
CA GLY A 50 -39.07 25.93 -45.05
C GLY A 50 -39.17 25.21 -43.70
N MET A 51 -40.11 24.26 -43.60
CA MET A 51 -40.34 23.43 -42.39
C MET A 51 -39.86 21.98 -42.60
N GLU A 52 -39.13 21.71 -43.67
CA GLU A 52 -38.54 20.40 -43.97
C GLU A 52 -37.01 20.46 -43.83
N ALA A 53 -36.42 19.39 -43.30
CA ALA A 53 -34.98 19.21 -43.19
C ALA A 53 -34.47 18.37 -44.35
N THR A 54 -33.55 18.93 -45.14
CA THR A 54 -32.90 18.27 -46.27
C THR A 54 -31.41 18.08 -46.00
N GLN A 55 -30.77 17.17 -46.74
CA GLN A 55 -29.33 16.86 -46.62
C GLN A 55 -28.88 16.57 -45.17
N ILE A 56 -29.58 15.65 -44.51
CA ILE A 56 -29.39 15.36 -43.09
C ILE A 56 -28.15 14.46 -42.91
N MET A 57 -27.19 14.93 -42.15
CA MET A 57 -25.99 14.19 -41.75
C MET A 57 -26.07 13.82 -40.27
N LEU A 58 -25.91 12.53 -39.95
CA LEU A 58 -25.87 12.06 -38.56
C LEU A 58 -24.52 12.43 -37.92
N LEU A 59 -24.56 13.08 -36.77
CA LEU A 59 -23.36 13.44 -36.01
C LEU A 59 -23.03 12.32 -35.00
N PRO A 60 -21.76 11.89 -34.88
CA PRO A 60 -21.34 10.95 -33.85
C PRO A 60 -21.68 11.51 -32.46
N SER A 61 -22.31 10.71 -31.61
CA SER A 61 -22.69 11.16 -30.28
C SER A 61 -21.45 11.55 -29.45
N ALA A 62 -21.54 12.66 -28.72
CA ALA A 62 -20.49 13.10 -27.80
C ALA A 62 -20.17 12.04 -26.73
N THR A 63 -21.10 11.11 -26.45
CA THR A 63 -20.89 9.96 -25.58
C THR A 63 -19.94 8.92 -26.18
N ALA A 64 -19.95 8.70 -27.50
CA ALA A 64 -19.00 7.81 -28.18
C ALA A 64 -17.60 8.43 -28.26
N ALA A 65 -17.52 9.75 -28.50
CA ALA A 65 -16.25 10.48 -28.46
C ALA A 65 -15.66 10.57 -27.04
N ALA A 66 -16.50 10.74 -26.01
CA ALA A 66 -16.10 10.70 -24.61
C ALA A 66 -15.69 9.29 -24.15
N ALA A 67 -16.36 8.23 -24.63
CA ALA A 67 -15.99 6.85 -24.35
C ALA A 67 -14.64 6.47 -25.00
N PHE A 68 -14.38 6.92 -26.23
CA PHE A 68 -13.08 6.76 -26.87
C PHE A 68 -12.00 7.61 -26.19
N GLY A 69 -12.34 8.83 -25.77
CA GLY A 69 -11.47 9.70 -24.97
C GLY A 69 -11.17 9.17 -23.57
N GLN A 70 -12.10 8.45 -22.93
CA GLN A 70 -11.89 7.74 -21.66
C GLN A 70 -11.08 6.45 -21.85
N ALA A 71 -11.21 5.76 -22.99
CA ALA A 71 -10.35 4.64 -23.33
C ALA A 71 -8.91 5.06 -23.69
N ALA A 72 -8.74 6.24 -24.31
CA ALA A 72 -7.43 6.81 -24.67
C ALA A 72 -6.79 7.63 -23.53
N GLY A 73 -7.61 8.15 -22.61
CA GLY A 73 -7.22 9.00 -21.47
C GLY A 73 -7.23 8.28 -20.12
N ALA A 74 -7.55 6.98 -20.09
CA ALA A 74 -7.18 6.12 -18.98
C ALA A 74 -5.64 5.98 -19.00
N ALA A 75 -4.96 6.98 -18.43
CA ALA A 75 -3.68 6.75 -17.78
C ALA A 75 -3.84 5.47 -16.95
N PRO A 76 -2.88 4.52 -16.98
CA PRO A 76 -3.05 3.25 -16.31
C PRO A 76 -3.39 3.57 -14.86
N SER A 77 -4.65 3.33 -14.48
CA SER A 77 -5.09 3.26 -13.10
C SER A 77 -4.04 2.42 -12.43
N ALA A 78 -3.26 3.05 -11.53
CA ALA A 78 -2.02 2.53 -10.97
C ALA A 78 -2.12 1.01 -10.95
N SER A 79 -1.41 0.37 -11.89
CA SER A 79 -1.53 -1.05 -12.18
C SER A 79 -1.76 -1.75 -10.86
N ALA A 80 -2.93 -2.37 -10.66
CA ALA A 80 -3.17 -3.18 -9.48
C ALA A 80 -1.99 -4.14 -9.42
N GLN A 81 -1.03 -3.79 -8.55
CA GLN A 81 0.30 -4.35 -8.66
C GLN A 81 0.09 -5.82 -8.33
N PRO A 82 0.36 -6.74 -9.29
CA PRO A 82 -0.07 -8.13 -9.17
C PRO A 82 0.43 -8.60 -7.83
N ALA A 83 -0.48 -9.08 -6.97
CA ALA A 83 -0.27 -9.30 -5.54
C ALA A 83 1.17 -9.81 -5.30
N ALA A 84 2.08 -8.88 -5.00
CA ALA A 84 3.48 -9.17 -5.20
C ALA A 84 3.82 -10.35 -4.30
N GLY A 85 4.41 -11.39 -4.91
CA GLY A 85 4.99 -12.51 -4.17
C GLY A 85 5.89 -11.94 -3.07
N TYR A 86 6.04 -12.68 -1.98
CA TYR A 86 6.89 -12.23 -0.88
C TYR A 86 8.34 -12.08 -1.36
N ASP A 87 8.77 -10.84 -1.61
CA ASP A 87 10.14 -10.50 -1.96
C ASP A 87 10.97 -10.36 -0.68
N ILE A 88 11.55 -11.48 -0.25
CA ILE A 88 12.38 -11.58 0.95
C ILE A 88 13.60 -10.64 0.90
N LYS A 89 14.19 -10.40 -0.29
CA LYS A 89 15.39 -9.57 -0.40
C LYS A 89 15.04 -8.12 -0.06
N THR A 90 13.99 -7.59 -0.68
CA THR A 90 13.52 -6.23 -0.36
C THR A 90 12.97 -6.17 1.07
N ALA A 91 12.32 -7.23 1.56
CA ALA A 91 11.79 -7.30 2.92
C ALA A 91 12.87 -7.27 4.01
N LEU A 92 14.05 -7.87 3.78
CA LEU A 92 15.12 -7.92 4.79
C LEU A 92 16.20 -6.84 4.60
N PHE A 93 16.53 -6.48 3.37
CA PHE A 93 17.72 -5.67 3.07
C PHE A 93 17.44 -4.23 2.62
N SER A 94 16.17 -3.82 2.52
CA SER A 94 15.78 -2.44 2.18
C SER A 94 15.01 -1.76 3.30
N PHE A 95 15.25 -0.47 3.54
CA PHE A 95 14.46 0.36 4.45
C PHE A 95 13.33 1.13 3.75
N LYS A 96 13.25 1.03 2.42
CA LYS A 96 12.28 1.77 1.60
C LYS A 96 11.00 0.96 1.40
N GLY A 97 9.89 1.68 1.25
CA GLY A 97 8.59 1.08 0.96
C GLY A 97 7.78 0.72 2.20
N ARG A 98 6.72 -0.05 1.94
CA ARG A 98 5.74 -0.52 2.92
C ARG A 98 5.73 -2.04 2.93
N LEU A 99 5.51 -2.63 4.10
CA LEU A 99 5.47 -4.08 4.26
C LEU A 99 4.09 -4.50 4.80
N ARG A 100 3.38 -5.34 4.03
CA ARG A 100 2.09 -5.89 4.44
C ARG A 100 2.24 -6.78 5.68
N ARG A 101 1.16 -6.90 6.45
CA ARG A 101 1.11 -7.70 7.69
C ARG A 101 1.63 -9.13 7.54
N ARG A 102 1.24 -9.85 6.48
CA ARG A 102 1.70 -11.23 6.23
C ARG A 102 3.22 -11.31 6.11
N ASP A 103 3.80 -10.44 5.28
CA ASP A 103 5.23 -10.47 4.97
C ASP A 103 6.07 -9.99 6.15
N PHE A 104 5.52 -9.08 6.95
CA PHE A 104 6.09 -8.71 8.24
C PHE A 104 6.24 -9.93 9.16
N TRP A 105 5.19 -10.72 9.37
CA TRP A 105 5.24 -11.89 10.26
C TRP A 105 6.17 -12.99 9.73
N ILE A 106 6.19 -13.20 8.41
CA ILE A 106 7.14 -14.14 7.80
C ILE A 106 8.58 -13.66 8.03
N SER A 107 8.87 -12.40 7.74
CA SER A 107 10.21 -11.82 7.96
C SER A 107 10.62 -11.91 9.43
N TRP A 108 9.72 -11.53 10.34
CA TRP A 108 9.95 -11.56 11.78
C TRP A 108 10.24 -12.98 12.29
N ALA A 109 9.43 -13.96 11.88
CA ALA A 109 9.65 -15.37 12.25
C ALA A 109 10.99 -15.90 11.73
N ILE A 110 11.35 -15.60 10.48
CA ILE A 110 12.65 -15.97 9.91
C ILE A 110 13.78 -15.39 10.75
N LEU A 111 13.72 -14.09 11.08
CA LEU A 111 14.78 -13.42 11.82
C LEU A 111 14.88 -13.91 13.27
N VAL A 112 13.77 -14.28 13.91
CA VAL A 112 13.77 -14.94 15.22
C VAL A 112 14.48 -16.28 15.13
N VAL A 113 14.11 -17.14 14.18
CA VAL A 113 14.74 -18.46 14.00
C VAL A 113 16.22 -18.34 13.69
N VAL A 114 16.61 -17.43 12.78
CA VAL A 114 18.01 -17.16 12.46
C VAL A 114 18.75 -16.67 13.70
N GLY A 115 18.18 -15.74 14.47
CA GLY A 115 18.78 -15.27 15.72
C GLY A 115 18.99 -16.39 16.73
N LEU A 116 18.02 -17.29 16.90
CA LEU A 116 18.13 -18.45 17.79
C LEU A 116 19.25 -19.40 17.34
N ILE A 117 19.36 -19.70 16.05
CA ILE A 117 20.42 -20.57 15.51
C ILE A 117 21.80 -19.94 15.71
N LEU A 118 21.93 -18.64 15.49
CA LEU A 118 23.21 -17.93 15.58
C LEU A 118 23.76 -17.86 17.01
N ASN A 119 22.92 -18.03 18.03
CA ASN A 119 23.38 -18.13 19.42
C ASN A 119 24.27 -19.37 19.68
N PHE A 120 24.18 -20.40 18.84
CA PHE A 120 25.01 -21.60 18.93
C PHE A 120 26.37 -21.46 18.25
N VAL A 121 26.68 -20.29 17.66
CA VAL A 121 27.96 -20.03 16.99
C VAL A 121 28.86 -19.19 17.92
N PRO A 122 29.84 -19.79 18.62
CA PRO A 122 30.67 -19.07 19.59
C PRO A 122 31.54 -18.01 18.90
N LYS A 123 31.98 -16.99 19.66
CA LYS A 123 32.96 -15.96 19.26
C LYS A 123 32.54 -14.95 18.18
N VAL A 124 31.48 -15.21 17.40
CA VAL A 124 30.92 -14.28 16.41
C VAL A 124 29.45 -13.92 16.64
N SER A 125 28.80 -14.56 17.62
CA SER A 125 27.39 -14.36 17.96
C SER A 125 27.01 -12.90 18.18
N PHE A 126 27.89 -12.09 18.77
CA PHE A 126 27.62 -10.67 19.00
C PHE A 126 27.50 -9.87 17.69
N ILE A 127 28.49 -10.00 16.79
CA ILE A 127 28.50 -9.29 15.50
C ILE A 127 27.34 -9.76 14.63
N LEU A 128 27.09 -11.07 14.60
CA LEU A 128 25.97 -11.66 13.87
C LEU A 128 24.62 -11.22 14.46
N GLY A 129 24.53 -11.06 15.78
CA GLY A 129 23.37 -10.49 16.46
C GLY A 129 23.08 -9.05 16.03
N LEU A 130 24.11 -8.21 15.90
CA LEU A 130 23.95 -6.85 15.37
C LEU A 130 23.50 -6.84 13.90
N ALA A 131 24.01 -7.76 13.07
CA ALA A 131 23.55 -7.89 11.69
C ALA A 131 22.06 -8.27 11.64
N VAL A 132 21.62 -9.25 12.43
CA VAL A 132 20.21 -9.65 12.54
C VAL A 132 19.34 -8.54 13.11
N MET A 133 19.85 -7.74 14.04
CA MET A 133 19.17 -6.55 14.54
C MET A 133 18.88 -5.56 13.40
N VAL A 134 19.86 -5.26 12.55
CA VAL A 134 19.67 -4.36 11.40
C VAL A 134 18.57 -4.87 10.46
N LEU A 135 18.49 -6.18 10.24
CA LEU A 135 17.40 -6.77 9.44
C LEU A 135 16.03 -6.60 10.11
N HIS A 136 15.94 -6.77 11.44
CA HIS A 136 14.70 -6.49 12.18
C HIS A 136 14.31 -5.01 12.08
N LEU A 137 15.28 -4.09 12.14
CA LEU A 137 15.03 -2.67 11.93
C LEU A 137 14.46 -2.43 10.53
N ALA A 138 15.05 -3.00 9.48
CA ALA A 138 14.55 -2.85 8.10
C ALA A 138 13.10 -3.32 7.94
N VAL A 139 12.75 -4.46 8.55
CA VAL A 139 11.38 -5.00 8.57
C VAL A 139 10.43 -4.07 9.32
N GLY A 140 10.81 -3.64 10.53
CA GLY A 140 9.96 -2.80 11.37
C GLY A 140 9.78 -1.37 10.83
N PHE A 141 10.80 -0.78 10.21
CA PHE A 141 10.71 0.52 9.53
C PHE A 141 9.60 0.50 8.48
N LYS A 142 9.63 -0.49 7.58
CA LYS A 142 8.61 -0.63 6.53
C LYS A 142 7.22 -0.94 7.10
N ARG A 143 7.15 -1.63 8.22
CA ARG A 143 5.88 -1.89 8.90
C ARG A 143 5.29 -0.62 9.50
N PHE A 144 6.11 0.24 10.11
CA PHE A 144 5.68 1.56 10.56
C PHE A 144 5.28 2.47 9.40
N HIS A 145 6.02 2.44 8.29
CA HIS A 145 5.66 3.16 7.07
C HIS A 145 4.30 2.72 6.53
N ASP A 146 4.00 1.42 6.61
CA ASP A 146 2.70 0.89 6.24
C ASP A 146 1.55 1.39 7.14
N MET A 147 1.86 1.71 8.40
CA MET A 147 0.93 2.36 9.34
C MET A 147 0.88 3.89 9.20
N GLY A 148 1.61 4.49 8.25
CA GLY A 148 1.71 5.94 8.08
C GLY A 148 2.54 6.65 9.17
N LYS A 149 3.31 5.90 9.96
CA LYS A 149 4.10 6.40 11.10
C LYS A 149 5.58 6.54 10.73
N PRO A 150 6.38 7.30 11.50
CA PRO A 150 7.83 7.36 11.29
C PRO A 150 8.49 6.03 11.70
N GLY A 151 9.39 5.52 10.85
CA GLY A 151 9.99 4.19 11.03
C GLY A 151 10.97 4.07 12.22
N TRP A 152 11.58 5.18 12.65
CA TRP A 152 12.58 5.18 13.73
C TRP A 152 12.05 4.69 15.08
N LEU A 153 10.73 4.69 15.28
CA LEU A 153 10.10 4.17 16.50
C LEU A 153 10.44 2.70 16.76
N VAL A 154 10.78 1.92 15.73
CA VAL A 154 11.21 0.52 15.90
C VAL A 154 12.51 0.38 16.71
N VAL A 155 13.28 1.46 16.88
CA VAL A 155 14.51 1.45 17.70
C VAL A 155 14.19 1.32 19.19
N ILE A 156 13.01 1.73 19.64
CA ILE A 156 12.61 1.73 21.06
C ILE A 156 12.80 0.36 21.75
N PRO A 157 12.23 -0.76 21.25
CA PRO A 157 12.43 -2.07 21.87
C PRO A 157 13.90 -2.50 21.90
N TRP A 158 14.68 -2.15 20.87
CA TRP A 158 16.11 -2.46 20.83
C TRP A 158 16.90 -1.65 21.84
N ALA A 159 16.65 -0.34 21.93
CA ALA A 159 17.27 0.53 22.91
C ALA A 159 16.97 0.05 24.34
N LEU A 160 15.72 -0.33 24.61
CA LEU A 160 15.32 -0.89 25.90
C LEU A 160 16.07 -2.18 26.21
N TRP A 161 16.11 -3.14 25.26
CA TRP A 161 16.82 -4.40 25.43
C TRP A 161 18.32 -4.21 25.72
N TYR A 162 19.01 -3.38 24.94
CA TYR A 162 20.44 -3.14 25.11
C TYR A 162 20.77 -2.29 26.34
N ALA A 163 19.89 -1.38 26.75
CA ALA A 163 20.03 -0.67 28.02
C ALA A 163 19.99 -1.66 29.20
N SER A 164 19.02 -2.58 29.21
CA SER A 164 18.93 -3.60 30.25
C SER A 164 20.11 -4.58 30.22
N LEU A 165 20.59 -4.95 29.02
CA LEU A 165 21.81 -5.75 28.87
C LEU A 165 23.04 -5.03 29.41
N ALA A 166 23.19 -3.73 29.15
CA ALA A 166 24.29 -2.92 29.66
C ALA A 166 24.28 -2.82 31.20
N MET A 167 23.09 -2.78 31.82
CA MET A 167 22.96 -2.85 33.28
C MET A 167 23.39 -4.22 33.81
N LEU A 168 23.00 -5.32 33.14
CA LEU A 168 23.45 -6.67 33.52
C LEU A 168 24.97 -6.83 33.39
N VAL A 169 25.56 -6.33 32.31
CA VAL A 169 27.01 -6.33 32.09
C VAL A 169 27.72 -5.44 33.12
N SER A 170 27.15 -4.31 33.50
CA SER A 170 27.70 -3.47 34.57
C SER A 170 27.66 -4.17 35.93
N ALA A 171 26.60 -4.94 36.20
CA ALA A 171 26.41 -5.67 37.45
C ALA A 171 27.39 -6.86 37.60
N PHE A 172 27.64 -7.62 36.53
CA PHE A 172 28.43 -8.87 36.59
C PHE A 172 29.57 -8.93 35.59
N GLY A 173 29.39 -8.37 34.41
CA GLY A 173 30.34 -8.47 33.32
C GLY A 173 31.67 -7.79 33.64
N LEU A 174 31.66 -6.61 34.26
CA LEU A 174 32.90 -5.90 34.58
C LEU A 174 33.76 -6.64 35.61
N SER A 175 33.14 -7.23 36.63
CA SER A 175 33.84 -8.00 37.67
C SER A 175 34.38 -9.33 37.13
N VAL A 176 33.61 -10.03 36.30
CA VAL A 176 34.06 -11.27 35.62
C VAL A 176 35.21 -11.01 34.63
N LEU A 177 35.25 -9.83 34.00
CA LEU A 177 36.36 -9.43 33.13
C LEU A 177 37.67 -9.23 33.89
N SER A 178 37.61 -8.73 35.14
CA SER A 178 38.79 -8.55 35.98
C SER A 178 39.23 -9.83 36.70
N ASP A 179 38.29 -10.67 37.10
CA ASP A 179 38.55 -11.97 37.71
C ASP A 179 37.46 -12.96 37.28
N PRO A 180 37.80 -14.01 36.49
CA PRO A 180 36.85 -15.04 36.08
C PRO A 180 36.12 -15.74 37.24
N ASN A 181 36.69 -15.70 38.45
CA ASN A 181 36.10 -16.27 39.67
C ASN A 181 35.36 -15.23 40.52
N ALA A 182 35.29 -13.96 40.12
CA ALA A 182 34.69 -12.87 40.89
C ALA A 182 33.29 -13.22 41.39
N MET A 183 32.49 -13.85 40.53
CA MET A 183 31.11 -14.23 40.82
C MET A 183 30.99 -15.34 41.88
N GLN A 184 32.01 -16.20 42.02
CA GLN A 184 32.07 -17.22 43.08
C GLN A 184 32.51 -16.63 44.42
N SER A 185 33.25 -15.52 44.39
CA SER A 185 33.71 -14.80 45.57
C SER A 185 32.74 -13.72 46.07
N MET A 186 31.68 -13.41 45.31
CA MET A 186 30.65 -12.47 45.74
C MET A 186 29.82 -13.07 46.86
N ASP A 187 29.42 -12.21 47.80
CA ASP A 187 28.40 -12.53 48.80
C ASP A 187 27.15 -13.09 48.10
N PRO A 188 26.66 -14.29 48.45
CA PRO A 188 25.46 -14.88 47.87
C PRO A 188 24.23 -13.96 47.97
N GLU A 189 24.10 -13.19 49.05
CA GLU A 189 22.96 -12.27 49.22
C GLU A 189 23.02 -11.12 48.21
N LEU A 190 24.19 -10.51 48.04
CA LEU A 190 24.42 -9.47 47.04
C LEU A 190 24.27 -10.01 45.61
N LEU A 191 24.79 -11.21 45.33
CA LEU A 191 24.68 -11.86 44.03
C LEU A 191 23.21 -12.07 43.65
N VAL A 192 22.38 -12.57 44.57
CA VAL A 192 20.95 -12.78 44.34
C VAL A 192 20.23 -11.45 44.18
N ALA A 193 20.50 -10.46 45.04
CA ALA A 193 19.84 -9.16 44.97
C ALA A 193 20.17 -8.42 43.67
N THR A 194 21.45 -8.28 43.33
CA THR A 194 21.89 -7.63 42.09
C THR A 194 21.49 -8.44 40.86
N GLY A 195 21.57 -9.77 40.95
CA GLY A 195 21.30 -10.69 39.83
C GLY A 195 19.83 -10.69 39.51
N GLY A 196 19.02 -10.99 40.52
CA GLY A 196 17.57 -10.96 40.43
C GLY A 196 17.04 -9.62 39.92
N ALA A 197 17.59 -8.49 40.39
CA ALA A 197 17.20 -7.18 39.90
C ALA A 197 17.56 -6.97 38.42
N ALA A 198 18.79 -7.27 38.00
CA ALA A 198 19.22 -7.09 36.62
C ALA A 198 18.47 -8.01 35.63
N PHE A 199 18.34 -9.30 35.98
CA PHE A 199 17.55 -10.25 35.19
C PHE A 199 16.06 -9.90 35.19
N GLY A 200 15.52 -9.43 36.33
CA GLY A 200 14.13 -8.97 36.43
C GLY A 200 13.84 -7.78 35.52
N LEU A 201 14.72 -6.77 35.51
CA LEU A 201 14.62 -5.63 34.60
C LEU A 201 14.74 -6.06 33.13
N MET A 202 15.68 -6.96 32.81
CA MET A 202 15.80 -7.52 31.46
C MET A 202 14.54 -8.29 31.03
N PHE A 203 13.94 -9.07 31.93
CA PHE A 203 12.70 -9.79 31.66
C PHE A 203 11.55 -8.82 31.38
N LEU A 204 11.38 -7.78 32.20
CA LEU A 204 10.38 -6.72 31.99
C LEU A 204 10.60 -5.99 30.67
N ALA A 205 11.85 -5.63 30.36
CA ALA A 205 12.23 -5.03 29.07
C ALA A 205 11.86 -5.95 27.89
N GLY A 206 12.06 -7.26 28.04
CA GLY A 206 11.65 -8.28 27.08
C GLY A 206 10.14 -8.31 26.87
N LEU A 207 9.35 -8.28 27.95
CA LEU A 207 7.87 -8.24 27.86
C LEU A 207 7.36 -6.96 27.18
N VAL A 208 7.91 -5.80 27.54
CA VAL A 208 7.57 -4.52 26.90
C VAL A 208 7.92 -4.56 25.42
N SER A 209 9.12 -5.06 25.08
CA SER A 209 9.56 -5.19 23.69
C SER A 209 8.69 -6.17 22.90
N PHE A 210 8.29 -7.28 23.52
CA PHE A 210 7.37 -8.23 22.91
C PHE A 210 6.01 -7.58 22.64
N GLY A 211 5.43 -6.89 23.62
CA GLY A 211 4.17 -6.16 23.45
C GLY A 211 4.24 -5.12 22.33
N PHE A 212 5.37 -4.41 22.22
CA PHE A 212 5.63 -3.47 21.13
C PHE A 212 5.62 -4.16 19.76
N TRP A 213 6.31 -5.29 19.62
CA TRP A 213 6.31 -6.06 18.36
C TRP A 213 4.93 -6.61 18.02
N MET A 214 4.15 -7.06 19.01
CA MET A 214 2.77 -7.52 18.80
C MET A 214 1.88 -6.37 18.31
N TRP A 215 1.96 -5.22 18.97
CA TRP A 215 1.22 -4.02 18.55
C TRP A 215 1.58 -3.60 17.12
N LEU A 216 2.86 -3.57 16.77
CA LEU A 216 3.34 -3.26 15.43
C LEU A 216 2.86 -4.29 14.39
N GLY A 217 2.94 -5.58 14.73
CA GLY A 217 2.53 -6.66 13.85
C GLY A 217 1.03 -6.65 13.56
N PHE A 218 0.20 -6.52 14.59
CA PHE A 218 -1.26 -6.55 14.47
C PHE A 218 -1.90 -5.20 14.10
N GLY A 219 -1.15 -4.10 14.09
CA GLY A 219 -1.65 -2.77 13.72
C GLY A 219 -2.39 -2.71 12.36
N GLY A 220 -3.28 -1.75 12.18
CA GLY A 220 -3.93 -1.48 10.89
C GLY A 220 -2.92 -0.93 9.86
N SER A 221 -3.17 -1.16 8.57
CA SER A 221 -2.39 -0.54 7.48
C SER A 221 -3.10 0.75 7.06
N GLN A 222 -2.36 1.78 6.67
CA GLN A 222 -2.96 3.01 6.14
C GLN A 222 -3.55 2.73 4.74
N PRO A 223 -4.85 2.99 4.50
CA PRO A 223 -5.45 2.83 3.17
C PRO A 223 -4.83 3.78 2.14
N GLY A 224 -4.82 3.39 0.86
CA GLY A 224 -4.32 4.20 -0.23
C GLY A 224 -2.80 4.46 -0.18
N PRO A 225 -2.29 5.28 -1.12
CA PRO A 225 -0.89 5.66 -1.15
C PRO A 225 -0.52 6.58 0.03
N ASN A 226 0.72 6.48 0.50
CA ASN A 226 1.29 7.45 1.43
C ASN A 226 2.70 7.86 0.98
N LYS A 227 3.36 8.74 1.74
CA LYS A 227 4.71 9.25 1.41
C LYS A 227 5.80 8.18 1.29
N TYR A 228 5.54 6.95 1.75
CA TYR A 228 6.46 5.83 1.67
C TYR A 228 6.17 4.88 0.52
N GLY A 229 5.09 5.11 -0.23
CA GLY A 229 4.74 4.34 -1.43
C GLY A 229 3.26 3.89 -1.48
N PRO A 230 2.90 3.15 -2.54
CA PRO A 230 1.56 2.62 -2.73
C PRO A 230 1.19 1.60 -1.64
N ASN A 231 -0.10 1.38 -1.42
CA ASN A 231 -0.57 0.38 -0.48
C ASN A 231 -0.15 -1.03 -0.95
N PRO A 232 0.58 -1.81 -0.14
CA PRO A 232 1.00 -3.16 -0.52
C PRO A 232 -0.16 -4.14 -0.70
N LYS A 233 -1.39 -3.76 -0.34
CA LYS A 233 -2.61 -4.52 -0.63
C LYS A 233 -3.34 -4.11 -1.92
N GLY A 234 -2.96 -2.99 -2.53
CA GLY A 234 -3.70 -2.43 -3.67
C GLY A 234 -5.05 -1.79 -3.30
N GLU A 235 -5.31 -1.57 -2.01
CA GLU A 235 -6.50 -0.87 -1.46
C GLU A 235 -6.28 0.64 -1.34
#